data_AF-A0A929IYS8-F1
#
_entry.id   AF-A0A929IYS8-F1
#
_cell.length_a   1.000
_cell.length_b   1.000
_cell.length_c   1.000
_cell.angle_alpha   90.00
_cell.angle_beta   90.00
_cell.angle_gamma   90.00
#
_symmetry.space_group_name_H-M   'P 1'
#
loop_
_entity.id
_entity.type
_entity.pdbx_description
1 polymer ?
#
loop_
_entity_poly.entity_id
_entity_poly.type
_entity_poly.pdbx_seq_one_letter_code
_entity_poly.pdbx_strand_id
1 'polypeptide(L)'
;MGNPIPRQQINEHIVEIVSDSGEGAQKAGQTFGNISAKMGNGVWTVEIIPAEIKPPARSPAGASGIRIRLGSQYMTNMGDAADIVVALNEQVLYSRIATYAYKKGTVILLESKWLTDPNPKIVEQYKTALQEFRDNGLIVHEIQMEEECLKLTPKPRLGKNMFVLGMLCYIYDRDVKKAYHEIENTFIHKGSKIIELNQQLFQAGYDFAGTKLDFHYNIPPWQTEDSKEKMIVTSGNQALGLGVMASGMDMVAMYP
;
A
#
# COMPACT_ATOMS: atom_id res chain seq x y z
N MET A 1 -29.05 0.78 -7.04
CA MET A 1 -27.63 1.15 -7.22
C MET A 1 -27.51 2.60 -6.77
N GLY A 2 -26.73 2.88 -5.73
CA GLY A 2 -26.55 4.25 -5.25
C GLY A 2 -25.83 5.10 -6.29
N ASN A 3 -26.01 6.42 -6.24
CA ASN A 3 -25.26 7.34 -7.09
C ASN A 3 -23.76 7.13 -6.87
N PRO A 4 -22.93 7.11 -7.93
CA PRO A 4 -21.49 6.98 -7.79
C PRO A 4 -20.95 8.13 -6.93
N ILE A 5 -20.07 7.80 -5.99
CA ILE A 5 -19.40 8.78 -5.13
C ILE A 5 -18.62 9.74 -6.04
N PRO A 6 -18.84 11.06 -5.93
CA PRO A 6 -18.16 12.03 -6.78
C PRO A 6 -16.66 11.97 -6.52
N ARG A 7 -15.88 11.96 -7.60
CA ARG A 7 -14.42 11.96 -7.52
C ARG A 7 -13.93 13.30 -7.02
N GLN A 8 -13.26 13.30 -5.87
CA GLN A 8 -12.58 14.48 -5.36
C GLN A 8 -11.21 14.61 -6.02
N GLN A 9 -10.99 15.68 -6.78
CA GLN A 9 -9.67 15.98 -7.32
C GLN A 9 -8.76 16.50 -6.20
N ILE A 10 -7.57 15.91 -6.07
CA ILE A 10 -6.54 16.31 -5.11
C ILE A 10 -5.17 16.39 -5.82
N ASN A 11 -4.28 17.22 -5.29
CA ASN A 11 -2.97 17.43 -5.92
C ASN A 11 -1.96 16.34 -5.56
N GLU A 12 -2.04 15.82 -4.35
CA GLU A 12 -1.18 14.76 -3.83
C GLU A 12 -1.84 14.03 -2.65
N HIS A 13 -1.33 12.85 -2.32
CA HIS A 13 -1.66 12.11 -1.11
C HIS A 13 -0.52 11.17 -0.73
N ILE A 14 -0.38 10.93 0.58
CA ILE A 14 0.58 9.98 1.15
C ILE A 14 -0.19 8.76 1.65
N VAL A 15 0.11 7.61 1.08
CA VAL A 15 -0.48 6.31 1.41
C VAL A 15 0.55 5.44 2.13
N GLU A 16 0.16 4.78 3.21
CA GLU A 16 0.95 3.68 3.77
C GLU A 16 0.20 2.35 3.69
N ILE A 17 0.95 1.28 3.44
CA ILE A 17 0.50 -0.09 3.69
C ILE A 17 1.44 -0.66 4.74
N VAL A 18 0.90 -1.07 5.90
CA VAL A 18 1.69 -1.56 7.04
C VAL A 18 1.11 -2.90 7.52
N SER A 19 1.98 -3.88 7.72
CA SER A 19 1.62 -5.25 8.10
C SER A 19 2.75 -5.90 8.89
N ASP A 20 2.57 -7.16 9.27
CA ASP A 20 3.70 -7.98 9.69
C ASP A 20 4.60 -8.31 8.49
N SER A 21 5.86 -8.62 8.76
CA SER A 21 6.79 -9.14 7.75
C SER A 21 6.23 -10.39 7.05
N GLY A 22 6.34 -10.39 5.73
CA GLY A 22 5.92 -11.51 4.87
C GLY A 22 4.46 -11.50 4.42
N GLU A 23 3.66 -10.50 4.83
CA GLU A 23 2.27 -10.36 4.36
C GLU A 23 2.14 -9.57 3.05
N GLY A 24 3.26 -9.11 2.48
CA GLY A 24 3.32 -8.59 1.11
C GLY A 24 2.94 -7.11 0.95
N ALA A 25 2.94 -6.32 2.03
CA ALA A 25 2.66 -4.88 1.99
C ALA A 25 3.56 -4.11 1.00
N GLN A 26 4.88 -4.34 1.07
CA GLN A 26 5.87 -3.71 0.15
C GLN A 26 5.52 -3.98 -1.32
N LYS A 27 5.21 -5.25 -1.63
CA LYS A 27 4.89 -5.67 -3.00
C LYS A 27 3.63 -4.97 -3.52
N ALA A 28 2.57 -4.93 -2.71
CA ALA A 28 1.34 -4.21 -3.07
C ALA A 28 1.60 -2.72 -3.30
N GLY A 29 2.37 -2.06 -2.43
CA GLY A 29 2.66 -0.64 -2.58
C GLY A 29 3.58 -0.32 -3.75
N GLN A 30 4.57 -1.16 -4.04
CA GLN A 30 5.41 -1.03 -5.24
C GLN A 30 4.56 -1.16 -6.51
N THR A 31 3.66 -2.16 -6.56
CA THR A 31 2.72 -2.31 -7.68
C THR A 31 1.81 -1.10 -7.82
N PHE A 32 1.25 -0.60 -6.71
CA PHE A 32 0.41 0.60 -6.70
C PHE A 32 1.16 1.85 -7.19
N GLY A 33 2.40 2.04 -6.73
CA GLY A 33 3.30 3.10 -7.20
C GLY A 33 3.60 2.98 -8.70
N ASN A 34 3.92 1.78 -9.18
CA ASN A 34 4.18 1.53 -10.61
C ASN A 34 2.97 1.83 -11.49
N ILE A 35 1.77 1.42 -11.07
CA ILE A 35 0.52 1.74 -11.79
C ILE A 35 0.36 3.25 -11.88
N SER A 36 0.56 3.96 -10.76
CA SER A 36 0.42 5.42 -10.70
C SER A 36 1.45 6.13 -11.58
N ALA A 37 2.71 5.70 -11.56
CA ALA A 37 3.75 6.23 -12.45
C ALA A 37 3.44 5.97 -13.93
N LYS A 38 2.93 4.78 -14.28
CA LYS A 38 2.46 4.46 -15.64
C LYS A 38 1.22 5.25 -16.07
N MET A 39 0.53 5.88 -15.12
CA MET A 39 -0.55 6.84 -15.39
C MET A 39 -0.06 8.29 -15.46
N GLY A 40 1.25 8.51 -15.36
CA GLY A 40 1.85 9.83 -15.48
C GLY A 40 1.95 10.60 -14.17
N ASN A 41 1.64 9.99 -13.02
CA ASN A 41 1.77 10.66 -11.72
C ASN A 41 3.22 10.70 -11.24
N GLY A 42 3.59 11.77 -10.52
CA GLY A 42 4.80 11.75 -9.71
C GLY A 42 4.64 10.78 -8.55
N VAL A 43 5.66 9.96 -8.31
CA VAL A 43 5.64 8.91 -7.28
C VAL A 43 6.94 8.93 -6.49
N TRP A 44 6.83 8.88 -5.17
CA TRP A 44 7.95 8.61 -4.27
C TRP A 44 7.58 7.48 -3.32
N THR A 45 8.42 6.45 -3.23
CA THR A 45 8.19 5.31 -2.32
C THR A 45 9.32 5.15 -1.33
N VAL A 46 8.97 4.83 -0.08
CA VAL A 46 9.94 4.47 0.97
C VAL A 46 9.45 3.21 1.66
N GLU A 47 10.30 2.19 1.73
CA GLU A 47 9.99 0.95 2.43
C GLU A 47 10.14 1.12 3.93
N ILE A 48 9.25 0.46 4.67
CA ILE A 48 9.29 0.34 6.12
C ILE A 48 9.76 -1.09 6.39
N ILE A 49 11.00 -1.23 6.86
CA ILE A 49 11.65 -2.53 7.06
C ILE A 49 12.00 -2.66 8.54
N PRO A 50 11.57 -3.74 9.22
CA PRO A 50 11.95 -3.97 10.61
C PRO A 50 13.44 -4.32 10.71
N ALA A 51 14.06 -3.99 11.83
CA ALA A 51 15.49 -4.25 12.06
C ALA A 51 15.81 -5.75 12.17
N GLU A 52 14.86 -6.55 12.68
CA GLU A 52 15.01 -8.00 12.79
C GLU A 52 14.57 -8.71 11.51
N ILE A 53 15.28 -9.77 11.14
CA ILE A 53 14.93 -10.61 9.97
C ILE A 53 13.58 -11.31 10.19
N LYS A 54 13.27 -11.69 11.43
CA LYS A 54 12.02 -12.35 11.83
C LYS A 54 11.49 -11.71 13.11
N PRO A 55 10.93 -10.49 13.02
CA PRO A 55 10.40 -9.83 14.20
C PRO A 55 9.17 -10.58 14.72
N PRO A 56 8.80 -10.39 16.01
CA PRO A 56 7.57 -10.92 16.55
C PRO A 56 6.36 -10.42 15.75
N ALA A 57 5.48 -11.35 15.37
CA ALA A 57 4.22 -11.00 14.70
C ALA A 57 3.34 -10.12 15.59
N ARG A 58 2.56 -9.24 14.98
CA ARG A 58 1.66 -8.29 15.64
C ARG A 58 2.38 -7.54 16.77
N SER A 59 3.48 -6.90 16.43
CA SER A 59 4.27 -6.05 17.34
C SER A 59 4.68 -4.74 16.67
N PRO A 60 4.90 -3.66 17.44
CA PRO A 60 5.37 -2.39 16.86
C PRO A 60 6.70 -2.51 16.12
N ALA A 61 7.62 -3.32 16.65
CA ALA A 61 8.94 -3.57 16.06
C ALA A 61 8.87 -4.44 14.80
N GLY A 62 7.78 -5.18 14.61
CA GLY A 62 7.54 -6.02 13.44
C GLY A 62 6.88 -5.31 12.27
N ALA A 63 6.66 -4.00 12.37
CA ALA A 63 6.08 -3.20 11.30
C ALA A 63 6.92 -3.30 10.03
N SER A 64 6.33 -3.90 9.00
CA SER A 64 6.84 -3.95 7.64
C SER A 64 5.83 -3.32 6.71
N GLY A 65 6.30 -2.60 5.70
CA GLY A 65 5.38 -1.83 4.89
C GLY A 65 6.06 -0.95 3.87
N ILE A 66 5.29 0.01 3.38
CA ILE A 66 5.72 0.96 2.38
C ILE A 66 4.88 2.23 2.46
N ARG A 67 5.53 3.37 2.39
CA ARG A 67 4.93 4.68 2.15
C ARG A 67 5.02 4.99 0.66
N ILE A 68 3.92 5.44 0.08
CA ILE A 68 3.79 5.89 -1.30
C ILE A 68 3.24 7.31 -1.28
N ARG A 69 4.02 8.30 -1.70
CA ARG A 69 3.51 9.63 -2.01
C ARG A 69 3.22 9.71 -3.50
N LEU A 70 1.99 10.07 -3.84
CA LEU A 70 1.53 10.28 -5.20
C LEU A 70 1.23 11.76 -5.39
N GLY A 71 1.57 12.30 -6.56
CA GLY A 71 1.31 13.70 -6.88
C GLY A 71 1.01 13.95 -8.35
N SER A 72 0.38 15.09 -8.59
CA SER A 72 0.17 15.71 -9.91
C SER A 72 1.37 16.58 -10.35
N GLN A 73 2.50 16.45 -9.65
CA GLN A 73 3.75 17.14 -9.90
C GLN A 73 4.93 16.21 -9.62
N TYR A 74 6.15 16.66 -9.94
CA TYR A 74 7.36 15.94 -9.57
C TYR A 74 7.50 15.80 -8.05
N MET A 75 7.68 14.57 -7.56
CA MET A 75 7.83 14.27 -6.14
C MET A 75 9.31 14.14 -5.78
N THR A 76 9.77 14.95 -4.81
CA THR A 76 11.18 15.01 -4.41
C THR A 76 11.46 14.38 -3.04
N ASN A 77 10.41 13.99 -2.31
CA ASN A 77 10.52 13.44 -0.96
C ASN A 77 9.25 12.66 -0.58
N MET A 78 9.34 11.91 0.53
CA MET A 78 8.26 11.05 1.02
C MET A 78 7.10 11.78 1.73
N GLY A 79 7.27 13.07 2.04
CA GLY A 79 6.33 13.87 2.83
C GLY A 79 6.30 13.51 4.33
N ASP A 80 5.63 14.34 5.12
CA ASP A 80 5.71 14.29 6.58
C ASP A 80 4.80 13.20 7.18
N ALA A 81 3.49 13.28 6.93
CA ALA A 81 2.48 12.42 7.54
C ALA A 81 1.52 11.81 6.53
N ALA A 82 1.13 10.55 6.72
CA ALA A 82 0.22 9.84 5.84
C ALA A 82 -1.20 10.42 5.88
N ASP A 83 -1.88 10.40 4.74
CA ASP A 83 -3.30 10.75 4.62
C ASP A 83 -4.18 9.51 4.73
N ILE A 84 -3.78 8.39 4.11
CA ILE A 84 -4.45 7.08 4.23
C ILE A 84 -3.44 6.01 4.61
N VAL A 85 -3.80 5.15 5.57
CA VAL A 85 -3.00 4.00 6.02
C VAL A 85 -3.84 2.75 5.93
N VAL A 86 -3.34 1.71 5.28
CA VAL A 86 -3.95 0.38 5.29
C VAL A 86 -3.14 -0.53 6.19
N ALA A 87 -3.77 -1.09 7.21
CA ALA A 87 -3.09 -1.84 8.26
C ALA A 87 -3.70 -3.25 8.43
N LEU A 88 -2.86 -4.29 8.41
CA LEU A 88 -3.32 -5.67 8.58
C LEU A 88 -3.42 -6.10 10.05
N ASN A 89 -2.88 -5.28 10.95
CA ASN A 89 -3.09 -5.34 12.39
C ASN A 89 -2.81 -3.96 12.99
N GLU A 90 -3.26 -3.74 14.22
CA GLU A 90 -3.19 -2.45 14.88
C GLU A 90 -1.84 -2.23 15.58
N GLN A 91 -1.14 -3.29 15.97
CA GLN A 91 0.13 -3.18 16.71
C GLN A 91 1.24 -2.54 15.87
N VAL A 92 1.27 -2.82 14.56
CA VAL A 92 2.28 -2.27 13.65
C VAL A 92 2.14 -0.75 13.45
N LEU A 93 0.99 -0.16 13.80
CA LEU A 93 0.77 1.28 13.70
C LEU A 93 1.49 2.07 14.79
N TYR A 94 1.73 1.47 15.97
CA TYR A 94 2.34 2.19 17.10
C TYR A 94 3.75 2.71 16.80
N SER A 95 4.57 1.98 16.05
CA SER A 95 5.93 2.46 15.69
C SER A 95 5.87 3.66 14.72
N ARG A 96 4.84 3.72 13.90
CA ARG A 96 4.59 4.83 12.97
C ARG A 96 4.04 6.05 13.72
N ILE A 97 3.10 5.85 14.63
CA ILE A 97 2.57 6.90 15.53
C ILE A 97 3.70 7.50 16.38
N ALA A 98 4.57 6.67 16.96
CA ALA A 98 5.69 7.12 17.79
C ALA A 98 6.71 8.01 17.04
N THR A 99 6.74 7.90 15.70
CA THR A 99 7.62 8.70 14.83
C THR A 99 6.88 9.85 14.13
N TYR A 100 5.67 10.19 14.60
CA TYR A 100 4.82 11.25 14.05
C TYR A 100 4.48 11.05 12.57
N ALA A 101 4.47 9.80 12.11
CA ALA A 101 4.15 9.46 10.73
C ALA A 101 2.69 9.72 10.36
N TYR A 102 1.81 9.96 11.35
CA TYR A 102 0.37 10.21 11.20
C TYR A 102 -0.02 11.52 11.89
N LYS A 103 -1.08 12.15 11.36
CA LYS A 103 -1.63 13.43 11.84
C LYS A 103 -3.11 13.26 12.17
N LYS A 104 -3.68 14.23 12.90
CA LYS A 104 -5.15 14.29 13.06
C LYS A 104 -5.82 14.29 11.69
N GLY A 105 -6.85 13.48 11.53
CA GLY A 105 -7.55 13.27 10.25
C GLY A 105 -6.91 12.22 9.33
N THR A 106 -5.75 11.64 9.66
CA THR A 106 -5.25 10.47 8.92
C THR A 106 -6.28 9.34 8.99
N VAL A 107 -6.65 8.82 7.82
CA VAL A 107 -7.62 7.73 7.67
C VAL A 107 -6.91 6.40 7.79
N ILE A 108 -7.37 5.55 8.70
CA ILE A 108 -6.83 4.20 8.93
C ILE A 108 -7.84 3.16 8.46
N LEU A 109 -7.47 2.36 7.47
CA LEU A 109 -8.20 1.19 7.00
C LEU A 109 -7.61 -0.04 7.68
N LEU A 110 -8.19 -0.42 8.81
CA LEU A 110 -7.64 -1.42 9.73
C LEU A 110 -8.38 -2.75 9.59
N GLU A 111 -7.66 -3.84 9.40
CA GLU A 111 -8.21 -5.19 9.43
C GLU A 111 -8.99 -5.47 10.73
N SER A 112 -10.22 -5.96 10.60
CA SER A 112 -11.14 -6.19 11.72
C SER A 112 -11.13 -7.62 12.28
N LYS A 113 -10.44 -8.59 11.65
CA LYS A 113 -10.39 -10.00 12.12
C LYS A 113 -9.97 -10.15 13.58
N TRP A 114 -9.21 -9.19 14.11
CA TRP A 114 -8.67 -9.23 15.47
C TRP A 114 -9.74 -8.98 16.54
N LEU A 115 -10.93 -8.50 16.17
CA LEU A 115 -12.10 -8.42 17.06
C LEU A 115 -12.61 -9.78 17.53
N THR A 116 -12.43 -10.81 16.71
CA THR A 116 -12.95 -12.17 16.93
C THR A 116 -11.83 -13.20 17.10
N ASP A 117 -10.64 -12.73 17.51
CA ASP A 117 -9.50 -13.61 17.75
C ASP A 117 -9.79 -14.60 18.91
N PRO A 118 -9.38 -15.88 18.80
CA PRO A 118 -9.55 -16.85 19.88
C PRO A 118 -8.86 -16.47 21.18
N ASN A 119 -7.84 -15.62 21.14
CA ASN A 119 -7.15 -15.12 22.33
C ASN A 119 -7.82 -13.83 22.85
N PRO A 120 -8.45 -13.85 24.05
CA PRO A 120 -9.12 -12.68 24.60
C PRO A 120 -8.21 -11.46 24.78
N LYS A 121 -6.92 -11.69 25.04
CA LYS A 121 -5.93 -10.60 25.17
C LYS A 121 -5.74 -9.84 23.86
N ILE A 122 -5.78 -10.53 22.73
CA ILE A 122 -5.67 -9.91 21.40
C ILE A 122 -6.90 -9.04 21.13
N VAL A 123 -8.09 -9.55 21.45
CA VAL A 123 -9.35 -8.82 21.32
C VAL A 123 -9.34 -7.55 22.18
N GLU A 124 -8.89 -7.64 23.42
CA GLU A 124 -8.78 -6.50 24.34
C GLU A 124 -7.77 -5.45 23.84
N GLN A 125 -6.59 -5.89 23.39
CA GLN A 125 -5.58 -5.01 22.79
C GLN A 125 -6.11 -4.28 21.56
N TYR A 126 -6.83 -4.98 20.68
CA TYR A 126 -7.40 -4.39 19.48
C TYR A 126 -8.42 -3.29 19.83
N LYS A 127 -9.35 -3.57 20.75
CA LYS A 127 -10.34 -2.59 21.22
C LYS A 127 -9.70 -1.36 21.87
N THR A 128 -8.65 -1.58 22.66
CA THR A 128 -7.90 -0.50 23.32
C THR A 128 -7.23 0.39 22.27
N ALA A 129 -6.52 -0.21 21.31
CA ALA A 129 -5.87 0.53 20.23
C ALA A 129 -6.85 1.35 19.38
N LEU A 130 -8.02 0.79 19.06
CA LEU A 130 -9.07 1.54 18.35
C LEU A 130 -9.49 2.80 19.09
N GLN A 131 -9.68 2.71 20.41
CA GLN A 131 -10.05 3.86 21.22
C GLN A 131 -8.92 4.89 21.25
N GLU A 132 -7.68 4.46 21.51
CA GLU A 132 -6.50 5.34 21.50
C GLU A 132 -6.32 6.05 20.16
N PHE A 133 -6.48 5.35 19.04
CA PHE A 133 -6.34 5.93 17.71
C PHE A 133 -7.39 7.01 17.47
N ARG A 134 -8.65 6.75 17.85
CA ARG A 134 -9.74 7.73 17.74
C ARG A 134 -9.52 8.93 18.65
N ASP A 135 -9.07 8.72 19.89
CA ASP A 135 -8.77 9.79 20.86
C ASP A 135 -7.61 10.68 20.38
N ASN A 136 -6.65 10.11 19.66
CA ASN A 136 -5.57 10.86 19.00
C ASN A 136 -6.02 11.56 17.70
N GLY A 137 -7.29 11.45 17.32
CA GLY A 137 -7.88 12.11 16.15
C GLY A 137 -7.64 11.39 14.82
N LEU A 138 -7.31 10.10 14.84
CA LEU A 138 -7.27 9.26 13.63
C LEU A 138 -8.70 8.82 13.26
N ILE A 139 -8.98 8.75 11.96
CA ILE A 139 -10.28 8.31 11.44
C ILE A 139 -10.18 6.82 11.11
N VAL A 140 -10.66 5.94 12.00
CA VAL A 140 -10.48 4.49 11.85
C VAL A 140 -11.72 3.83 11.24
N HIS A 141 -11.52 3.22 10.07
CA HIS A 141 -12.47 2.31 9.42
C HIS A 141 -12.01 0.87 9.58
N GLU A 142 -12.85 0.05 10.18
CA GLU A 142 -12.59 -1.38 10.39
C GLU A 142 -13.04 -2.17 9.15
N ILE A 143 -12.11 -2.86 8.50
CA ILE A 143 -12.29 -3.52 7.20
C ILE A 143 -12.18 -5.03 7.35
N GLN A 144 -13.17 -5.77 6.84
CA GLN A 144 -13.23 -7.24 6.92
C GLN A 144 -12.36 -7.93 5.85
N MET A 145 -11.06 -7.58 5.74
CA MET A 145 -10.22 -8.07 4.63
C MET A 145 -10.04 -9.59 4.68
N GLU A 146 -9.86 -10.18 5.87
CA GLU A 146 -9.78 -11.63 6.06
C GLU A 146 -11.02 -12.35 5.53
N GLU A 147 -12.21 -11.86 5.92
CA GLU A 147 -13.49 -12.47 5.56
C GLU A 147 -13.71 -12.43 4.04
N GLU A 148 -13.45 -11.29 3.40
CA GLU A 148 -13.58 -11.15 1.95
C GLU A 148 -12.58 -12.03 1.20
N CYS A 149 -11.33 -12.10 1.65
CA CYS A 149 -10.33 -12.98 1.04
C CYS A 149 -10.65 -14.46 1.21
N LEU A 150 -11.25 -14.88 2.34
CA LEU A 150 -11.64 -16.27 2.60
C LEU A 150 -12.69 -16.81 1.61
N LYS A 151 -13.48 -15.94 1.00
CA LYS A 151 -14.45 -16.31 -0.06
C LYS A 151 -13.75 -16.83 -1.33
N LEU A 152 -12.49 -16.46 -1.54
CA LEU A 152 -11.71 -16.78 -2.74
C LEU A 152 -10.57 -17.76 -2.49
N THR A 153 -9.97 -17.74 -1.29
CA THR A 153 -8.82 -18.60 -0.97
C THR A 153 -8.83 -19.04 0.49
N PRO A 154 -8.45 -20.31 0.78
CA PRO A 154 -8.25 -20.77 2.16
C PRO A 154 -6.99 -20.19 2.82
N LYS A 155 -6.17 -19.43 2.09
CA LYS A 155 -4.92 -18.80 2.59
C LYS A 155 -4.97 -17.26 2.46
N PRO A 156 -5.91 -16.59 3.13
CA PRO A 156 -6.14 -15.14 2.99
C PRO A 156 -4.90 -14.30 3.35
N ARG A 157 -4.08 -14.76 4.30
CA ARG A 157 -2.83 -14.08 4.70
C ARG A 157 -1.89 -13.75 3.53
N LEU A 158 -1.87 -14.58 2.47
CA LEU A 158 -1.04 -14.35 1.28
C LEU A 158 -1.75 -13.54 0.18
N GLY A 159 -3.05 -13.32 0.30
CA GLY A 159 -3.90 -12.67 -0.70
C GLY A 159 -4.34 -11.25 -0.33
N LYS A 160 -4.31 -10.88 0.95
CA LYS A 160 -4.73 -9.55 1.42
C LYS A 160 -3.99 -8.42 0.74
N ASN A 161 -2.71 -8.60 0.41
CA ASN A 161 -1.94 -7.59 -0.32
C ASN A 161 -2.58 -7.22 -1.67
N MET A 162 -3.14 -8.19 -2.41
CA MET A 162 -3.87 -7.92 -3.66
C MET A 162 -5.23 -7.28 -3.42
N PHE A 163 -5.95 -7.70 -2.36
CA PHE A 163 -7.19 -7.04 -1.95
C PHE A 163 -6.95 -5.57 -1.59
N VAL A 164 -5.89 -5.28 -0.84
CA VAL A 164 -5.45 -3.91 -0.51
C VAL A 164 -5.08 -3.12 -1.77
N LEU A 165 -4.34 -3.73 -2.70
CA LEU A 165 -4.04 -3.10 -3.99
C LEU A 165 -5.31 -2.73 -4.76
N GLY A 166 -6.31 -3.62 -4.76
CA GLY A 166 -7.63 -3.38 -5.34
C GLY A 166 -8.35 -2.19 -4.72
N MET A 167 -8.43 -2.16 -3.38
CA MET A 167 -9.02 -1.03 -2.65
C MET A 167 -8.34 0.28 -3.01
N LEU A 168 -7.00 0.33 -2.96
CA LEU A 168 -6.24 1.54 -3.28
C LEU A 168 -6.42 1.98 -4.74
N CYS A 169 -6.49 1.04 -5.68
CA CYS A 169 -6.78 1.36 -7.07
C CYS A 169 -8.18 1.96 -7.26
N TYR A 170 -9.19 1.52 -6.50
CA TYR A 170 -10.49 2.17 -6.49
C TYR A 170 -10.41 3.57 -5.87
N ILE A 171 -9.87 3.67 -4.66
CA ILE A 171 -9.79 4.90 -3.87
C ILE A 171 -9.10 6.03 -4.67
N TYR A 172 -8.09 5.72 -5.48
CA TYR A 172 -7.33 6.72 -6.22
C TYR A 172 -7.64 6.76 -7.73
N ASP A 173 -8.71 6.12 -8.20
CA ASP A 173 -9.09 6.07 -9.62
C ASP A 173 -7.95 5.57 -10.53
N ARG A 174 -7.28 4.48 -10.13
CA ARG A 174 -6.19 3.86 -10.92
C ARG A 174 -6.75 2.93 -12.00
N ASP A 175 -6.03 2.86 -13.12
CA ASP A 175 -6.39 2.04 -14.28
C ASP A 175 -6.30 0.53 -13.94
N VAL A 176 -7.48 -0.10 -13.90
CA VAL A 176 -7.66 -1.52 -13.61
C VAL A 176 -6.93 -2.42 -14.62
N LYS A 177 -6.86 -2.05 -15.90
CA LYS A 177 -6.16 -2.85 -16.91
C LYS A 177 -4.65 -2.84 -16.67
N LYS A 178 -4.09 -1.69 -16.29
CA LYS A 178 -2.68 -1.59 -15.88
C LYS A 178 -2.42 -2.42 -14.62
N ALA A 179 -3.33 -2.39 -13.66
CA ALA A 179 -3.22 -3.21 -12.46
C ALA A 179 -3.20 -4.71 -12.77
N TYR A 180 -4.10 -5.19 -13.63
CA TYR A 180 -4.10 -6.60 -14.06
C TYR A 180 -2.83 -7.02 -14.77
N HIS A 181 -2.29 -6.14 -15.62
CA HIS A 181 -1.01 -6.39 -16.29
C HIS A 181 0.17 -6.43 -15.29
N GLU A 182 0.20 -5.54 -14.29
CA GLU A 182 1.21 -5.61 -13.24
C GLU A 182 1.12 -6.89 -12.42
N ILE A 183 -0.09 -7.34 -12.08
CA ILE A 183 -0.33 -8.60 -11.36
C ILE A 183 0.16 -9.78 -12.20
N GLU A 184 -0.15 -9.80 -13.50
CA GLU A 184 0.32 -10.84 -14.43
C GLU A 184 1.85 -10.90 -14.47
N ASN A 185 2.52 -9.77 -14.72
CA ASN A 185 3.99 -9.68 -14.74
C ASN A 185 4.62 -10.14 -13.43
N THR A 186 3.98 -9.79 -12.32
CA THR A 186 4.43 -10.12 -10.97
C THR A 186 4.39 -11.61 -10.65
N PHE A 187 3.45 -12.35 -11.24
CA PHE A 187 3.20 -13.76 -10.95
C PHE A 187 3.36 -14.68 -12.17
N ILE A 188 3.93 -14.18 -13.27
CA ILE A 188 4.09 -14.92 -14.54
C ILE A 188 4.77 -16.29 -14.35
N HIS A 189 5.79 -16.35 -13.50
CA HIS A 189 6.53 -17.59 -13.20
C HIS A 189 5.81 -18.54 -12.23
N LYS A 190 4.64 -18.18 -11.71
CA LYS A 190 3.85 -18.97 -10.75
C LYS A 190 2.66 -19.69 -11.42
N GLY A 191 2.39 -19.42 -12.69
CA GLY A 191 1.34 -20.07 -13.49
C GLY A 191 -0.03 -19.39 -13.42
N SER A 192 -0.88 -19.67 -14.41
CA SER A 192 -2.16 -18.96 -14.66
C SER A 192 -3.12 -19.00 -13.47
N LYS A 193 -3.26 -20.14 -12.79
CA LYS A 193 -4.15 -20.27 -11.62
C LYS A 193 -3.80 -19.29 -10.49
N ILE A 194 -2.51 -19.03 -10.27
CA ILE A 194 -2.08 -18.06 -9.26
C ILE A 194 -2.36 -16.64 -9.73
N ILE A 195 -2.14 -16.34 -11.01
CA ILE A 195 -2.43 -15.03 -11.60
C ILE A 195 -3.92 -14.72 -11.48
N GLU A 196 -4.79 -15.64 -11.94
CA GLU A 196 -6.25 -15.51 -11.88
C GLU A 196 -6.74 -15.29 -10.45
N LEU A 197 -6.23 -16.06 -9.48
CA LEU A 197 -6.59 -15.86 -8.07
C LEU A 197 -6.19 -14.47 -7.55
N ASN A 198 -4.99 -13.98 -7.88
CA ASN A 198 -4.56 -12.65 -7.47
C ASN A 198 -5.37 -11.53 -8.15
N GLN A 199 -5.78 -11.72 -9.40
CA GLN A 199 -6.69 -10.80 -10.10
C GLN A 199 -8.10 -10.81 -9.49
N GLN A 200 -8.62 -11.97 -9.08
CA GLN A 200 -9.90 -12.06 -8.35
C GLN A 200 -9.84 -11.36 -6.99
N LEU A 201 -8.75 -11.55 -6.24
CA LEU A 201 -8.52 -10.86 -4.96
C LEU A 201 -8.43 -9.34 -5.14
N PHE A 202 -7.74 -8.89 -6.19
CA PHE A 202 -7.71 -7.47 -6.58
C PHE A 202 -9.11 -6.95 -6.88
N GLN A 203 -9.88 -7.65 -7.71
CA GLN A 203 -11.23 -7.23 -8.08
C GLN A 203 -12.15 -7.17 -6.85
N ALA A 204 -12.07 -8.15 -5.95
CA ALA A 204 -12.82 -8.14 -4.70
C ALA A 204 -12.50 -6.91 -3.83
N GLY A 205 -11.23 -6.51 -3.75
CA GLY A 205 -10.82 -5.29 -3.05
C GLY A 205 -11.35 -4.02 -3.71
N TYR A 206 -11.29 -3.97 -5.04
CA TYR A 206 -11.80 -2.84 -5.83
C TYR A 206 -13.31 -2.65 -5.63
N ASP A 207 -14.09 -3.73 -5.72
CA ASP A 207 -15.54 -3.72 -5.54
C ASP A 207 -15.94 -3.45 -4.09
N PHE A 208 -15.19 -3.99 -3.13
CA PHE A 208 -15.40 -3.69 -1.71
C PHE A 208 -15.25 -2.19 -1.45
N ALA A 209 -14.15 -1.59 -1.91
CA ALA A 209 -13.93 -0.15 -1.72
C ALA A 209 -15.07 0.68 -2.34
N GLY A 210 -15.52 0.33 -3.55
CA GLY A 210 -16.61 1.06 -4.19
C GLY A 210 -18.00 0.88 -3.63
N THR A 211 -18.18 -0.09 -2.74
CA THR A 211 -19.45 -0.34 -2.06
C THR A 211 -19.45 0.08 -0.59
N LYS A 212 -18.28 0.08 0.07
CA LYS A 212 -18.15 0.25 1.52
C LYS A 212 -17.44 1.52 1.94
N LEU A 213 -16.64 2.13 1.08
CA LEU A 213 -15.91 3.36 1.37
C LEU A 213 -16.60 4.54 0.68
N ASP A 214 -16.58 5.69 1.33
CA ASP A 214 -17.28 6.92 0.91
C ASP A 214 -16.33 7.98 0.33
N PHE A 215 -15.07 7.62 0.10
CA PHE A 215 -14.06 8.49 -0.49
C PHE A 215 -13.48 7.91 -1.78
N HIS A 216 -13.34 8.78 -2.78
CA HIS A 216 -12.85 8.46 -4.11
C HIS A 216 -12.11 9.68 -4.66
N TYR A 217 -10.81 9.54 -4.83
CA TYR A 217 -9.90 10.61 -5.21
C TYR A 217 -9.41 10.44 -6.64
N ASN A 218 -9.13 11.56 -7.28
CA ASN A 218 -8.41 11.60 -8.54
C ASN A 218 -7.19 12.51 -8.39
N ILE A 219 -6.00 11.95 -8.60
CA ILE A 219 -4.75 12.72 -8.73
C ILE A 219 -4.44 12.80 -10.23
N PRO A 220 -4.56 13.98 -10.86
CA PRO A 220 -4.29 14.12 -12.27
C PRO A 220 -2.81 13.83 -12.58
N PRO A 221 -2.49 13.37 -13.81
CA PRO A 221 -1.10 13.16 -14.22
C PRO A 221 -0.28 14.44 -14.08
N TRP A 222 1.02 14.28 -13.83
CA TRP A 222 1.97 15.39 -13.87
C TRP A 222 2.08 15.91 -15.31
N GLN A 223 1.59 17.13 -15.51
CA GLN A 223 1.72 17.82 -16.79
C GLN A 223 3.09 18.49 -16.86
N THR A 224 3.99 17.93 -17.65
CA THR A 224 5.23 18.59 -18.08
C THR A 224 4.97 19.37 -19.37
N GLU A 225 5.68 20.48 -19.58
CA GLU A 225 5.63 21.23 -20.85
C GLU A 225 5.94 20.32 -22.05
N ASP A 226 6.81 19.32 -21.85
CA ASP A 226 7.05 18.20 -22.74
C ASP A 226 6.38 16.91 -22.21
N SER A 227 5.07 16.78 -22.39
CA SER A 227 4.26 15.60 -22.02
C SER A 227 4.67 14.28 -22.73
N LYS A 228 5.86 14.24 -23.33
CA LYS A 228 6.47 13.14 -24.11
C LYS A 228 7.72 12.57 -23.43
N GLU A 229 8.21 13.16 -22.34
CA GLU A 229 9.39 12.63 -21.66
C GLU A 229 9.09 11.25 -21.06
N LYS A 230 9.93 10.28 -21.42
CA LYS A 230 9.81 8.91 -20.90
C LYS A 230 10.31 8.90 -19.46
N MET A 231 9.42 8.57 -18.54
CA MET A 231 9.77 8.40 -17.13
C MET A 231 10.22 6.98 -16.83
N ILE A 232 11.12 6.84 -15.87
CA ILE A 232 11.53 5.56 -15.29
C ILE A 232 11.23 5.56 -13.78
N VAL A 233 10.72 4.44 -13.28
CA VAL A 233 10.65 4.19 -11.83
C VAL A 233 11.88 3.39 -11.46
N THR A 234 12.71 3.91 -10.55
CA THR A 234 13.96 3.26 -10.16
C THR A 234 14.30 3.55 -8.70
N SER A 235 15.01 2.64 -8.04
CA SER A 235 15.59 2.88 -6.72
C SER A 235 16.97 3.54 -6.83
N GLY A 236 17.44 4.17 -5.74
CA GLY A 236 18.78 4.78 -5.71
C GLY A 236 19.90 3.78 -6.03
N ASN A 237 19.82 2.55 -5.52
CA ASN A 237 20.82 1.51 -5.82
C ASN A 237 20.83 1.12 -7.30
N GLN A 238 19.66 1.01 -7.93
CA GLN A 238 19.56 0.74 -9.36
C GLN A 238 20.11 1.91 -10.19
N ALA A 239 19.74 3.14 -9.84
CA ALA A 239 20.25 4.34 -10.52
C ALA A 239 21.77 4.45 -10.42
N LEU A 240 22.35 4.18 -9.25
CA LEU A 240 23.81 4.12 -9.07
C LEU A 240 24.44 3.03 -9.93
N GLY A 241 23.87 1.82 -9.94
CA GLY A 241 24.35 0.73 -10.79
C GLY A 241 24.31 1.08 -12.29
N LEU A 242 23.23 1.70 -12.75
CA LEU A 242 23.11 2.21 -14.13
C LEU A 242 24.16 3.28 -14.44
N GLY A 243 24.42 4.19 -13.49
CA GLY A 243 25.46 5.22 -13.62
C GLY A 243 26.87 4.63 -13.70
N VAL A 244 27.18 3.61 -12.89
CA VAL A 244 28.45 2.89 -12.96
C VAL A 244 28.62 2.22 -14.32
N MET A 245 27.61 1.52 -14.82
CA MET A 245 27.65 0.93 -16.17
C MET A 245 27.83 1.99 -17.26
N ALA A 246 27.13 3.13 -17.17
CA ALA A 246 27.23 4.21 -18.13
C ALA A 246 28.60 4.91 -18.11
N SER A 247 29.33 4.86 -16.99
CA SER A 247 30.65 5.49 -16.85
C SER A 247 31.80 4.74 -17.55
N GLY A 248 31.58 3.49 -17.95
CA GLY A 248 32.63 2.63 -18.52
C GLY A 248 33.58 2.03 -17.48
N MET A 249 33.20 1.98 -16.21
CA MET A 249 33.96 1.25 -15.18
C MET A 249 33.88 -0.26 -15.45
N ASP A 250 35.04 -0.91 -15.60
CA ASP A 250 35.14 -2.35 -15.87
C ASP A 250 35.21 -3.22 -14.59
N MET A 251 35.44 -2.62 -13.42
CA MET A 251 35.57 -3.34 -12.15
C MET A 251 34.91 -2.60 -10.99
N VAL A 252 34.11 -3.32 -10.20
CA VAL A 252 33.51 -2.85 -8.94
C VAL A 252 33.83 -3.86 -7.85
N ALA A 253 34.36 -3.40 -6.72
CA ALA A 253 34.61 -4.23 -5.53
C ALA A 253 33.78 -3.69 -4.35
N MET A 254 33.01 -4.56 -3.71
CA MET A 254 32.10 -4.22 -2.62
C MET A 254 32.10 -5.30 -1.52
N TYR A 255 31.82 -4.90 -0.28
CA TYR A 255 31.60 -5.79 0.86
C TYR A 255 30.16 -5.58 1.38
N PRO A 256 29.35 -6.64 1.56
CA PRO A 256 27.98 -6.55 2.05
C PRO A 256 27.83 -6.06 3.49
#